data_AF-A0A232FC56-F1
#
_entry.id   AF-A0A232FC56-F1
#
_cell.length_a   1.000
_cell.length_b   1.000
_cell.length_c   1.000
_cell.angle_alpha   90.00
_cell.angle_beta   90.00
_cell.angle_gamma   90.00
#
_symmetry.space_group_name_H-M   'P 1'
#
loop_
_entity.id
_entity.type
_entity.pdbx_description
1 polymer ?
#
loop_
_entity_poly.entity_id
_entity_poly.type
_entity_poly.pdbx_seq_one_letter_code
_entity_poly.pdbx_strand_id
1 'polypeptide(L)'
;MDPTPNNGDSTLDLLDDNKPDANDEVDASDTIFTEADASSHELEEDVNSRDDETEIEDRQDFFDAKSIDHHVEEGSYNDFEDTDRPVIDYDAIRFRYDALTDDERNEIVAKLGELRNDFRVQMVKNKFLHKNYINVLRNSPSLANALDKFDEALVFEDVRYQIALENYTQIVEDLTARKESLESSLKSLEESYSALESSHHELREKLFTRELTTARKIRPGKIQQKLWHGEIDRLIESQKNRSLDVAKIRLDHVRLHYRLEKLKSKLKELDNLGPGFSMVDYESLRKKKQVYGEKCEEQRDNALKIGRRNLAQAATIRHIDEEFELYNEKVRNKSQVLNRLECENKIEHCNAVELAEKRTNLFKEITKLREEIGLLDKPFLLHKMESDLREIARLKKRSESVKSKIISDDRRISQLSNQNR
;
A
#
# COMPACT_ATOMS: atom_id res chain seq x y z
N MET A 1 -28.24 -65.76 -6.26
CA MET A 1 -26.86 -65.50 -5.78
C MET A 1 -26.63 -63.99 -5.70
N ASP A 2 -27.53 -63.21 -5.12
CA ASP A 2 -27.99 -63.15 -3.71
C ASP A 2 -27.07 -62.26 -2.86
N PRO A 3 -27.40 -60.96 -2.73
CA PRO A 3 -26.85 -60.09 -1.70
C PRO A 3 -27.60 -60.32 -0.38
N THR A 4 -27.12 -59.82 0.76
CA THR A 4 -27.89 -59.51 2.00
C THR A 4 -26.98 -58.83 3.08
N PRO A 5 -27.48 -58.20 4.17
CA PRO A 5 -27.99 -56.82 4.06
C PRO A 5 -27.76 -55.92 5.31
N ASN A 6 -28.41 -54.75 5.30
CA ASN A 6 -29.14 -54.06 6.39
C ASN A 6 -28.57 -53.83 7.81
N ASN A 7 -28.76 -52.57 8.23
CA ASN A 7 -29.24 -52.02 9.52
C ASN A 7 -28.32 -50.85 9.92
N GLY A 8 -28.77 -49.68 10.34
CA GLY A 8 -30.10 -49.15 10.70
C GLY A 8 -29.79 -47.89 11.53
N ASP A 9 -30.11 -46.71 11.02
CA ASP A 9 -31.21 -45.87 11.49
C ASP A 9 -31.20 -45.59 13.02
N SER A 10 -31.02 -44.32 13.37
CA SER A 10 -31.38 -43.71 14.66
C SER A 10 -31.38 -42.19 14.52
N THR A 11 -32.49 -41.68 14.01
CA THR A 11 -32.92 -40.28 14.13
C THR A 11 -33.00 -39.87 15.59
N LEU A 12 -32.52 -38.68 15.96
CA LEU A 12 -32.90 -38.04 17.23
C LEU A 12 -32.77 -36.50 17.14
N ASP A 13 -33.93 -35.86 16.95
CA ASP A 13 -34.10 -34.42 17.14
C ASP A 13 -33.91 -34.06 18.62
N LEU A 14 -33.17 -33.00 18.90
CA LEU A 14 -33.40 -32.16 20.08
C LEU A 14 -33.31 -30.69 19.68
N LEU A 15 -34.49 -30.05 19.72
CA LEU A 15 -34.65 -28.62 19.86
C LEU A 15 -34.10 -28.21 21.24
N ASP A 16 -33.48 -27.03 21.34
CA ASP A 16 -33.96 -26.06 22.33
C ASP A 16 -33.68 -24.63 21.88
N ASP A 17 -34.57 -23.72 22.26
CA ASP A 17 -34.54 -22.30 21.93
C ASP A 17 -33.58 -21.53 22.86
N ASN A 18 -33.07 -20.37 22.40
CA ASN A 18 -33.01 -19.13 23.20
C ASN A 18 -32.38 -17.96 22.40
N LYS A 19 -33.26 -17.14 21.81
CA LYS A 19 -33.13 -15.67 21.78
C LYS A 19 -33.94 -15.13 22.98
N PRO A 20 -33.72 -13.91 23.53
CA PRO A 20 -33.38 -12.69 22.78
C PRO A 20 -32.40 -11.76 23.60
N ASP A 21 -32.20 -10.45 23.41
CA ASP A 21 -32.52 -9.48 22.33
C ASP A 21 -31.55 -8.26 22.38
N ALA A 22 -31.79 -7.26 21.52
CA ALA A 22 -31.69 -5.80 21.73
C ALA A 22 -30.42 -5.14 22.34
N ASN A 23 -29.91 -4.18 21.56
CA ASN A 23 -29.46 -2.82 21.92
C ASN A 23 -28.31 -2.64 22.94
N ASP A 24 -27.24 -1.97 22.48
CA ASP A 24 -27.01 -0.58 22.92
C ASP A 24 -26.24 0.21 21.84
N GLU A 25 -26.70 1.43 21.58
CA GLU A 25 -26.01 2.44 20.79
C GLU A 25 -25.08 3.24 21.70
N VAL A 26 -23.81 3.45 21.33
CA VAL A 26 -23.07 4.66 21.74
C VAL A 26 -22.26 5.19 20.56
N ASP A 27 -22.39 6.49 20.35
CA ASP A 27 -21.90 7.28 19.22
C ASP A 27 -20.60 8.04 19.57
N ALA A 28 -19.99 8.67 18.56
CA ALA A 28 -18.84 9.59 18.61
C ALA A 28 -17.46 8.97 18.94
N SER A 29 -16.34 9.45 18.37
CA SER A 29 -16.08 10.78 17.80
C SER A 29 -15.00 10.79 16.71
N ASP A 30 -14.98 11.88 15.94
CA ASP A 30 -14.03 12.21 14.86
C ASP A 30 -12.55 12.14 15.25
N THR A 31 -11.70 11.89 14.25
CA THR A 31 -10.43 12.63 14.14
C THR A 31 -10.05 12.82 12.68
N ILE A 32 -10.09 14.08 12.22
CA ILE A 32 -9.66 14.54 10.89
C ILE A 32 -8.23 15.08 11.01
N PHE A 33 -7.41 14.85 9.96
CA PHE A 33 -6.15 15.52 9.51
C PHE A 33 -5.11 14.45 9.09
N THR A 34 -4.40 14.52 7.95
CA THR A 34 -4.50 15.35 6.73
C THR A 34 -3.69 14.65 5.65
N GLU A 35 -4.15 14.67 4.40
CA GLU A 35 -3.29 14.38 3.24
C GLU A 35 -2.35 15.57 2.97
N ALA A 36 -1.16 15.29 2.42
CA ALA A 36 -0.26 16.29 1.87
C ALA A 36 0.38 15.75 0.60
N ASP A 37 0.05 16.39 -0.53
CA ASP A 37 0.62 16.12 -1.85
C ASP A 37 2.14 16.34 -1.89
N ALA A 38 2.84 15.55 -2.71
CA ALA A 38 4.09 15.94 -3.32
C ALA A 38 4.20 15.35 -4.74
N SER A 39 3.97 16.22 -5.74
CA SER A 39 3.97 15.90 -7.16
C SER A 39 5.32 15.43 -7.69
N SER A 40 5.25 14.52 -8.65
CA SER A 40 6.13 14.37 -9.82
C SER A 40 6.94 15.62 -10.22
N HIS A 41 8.19 15.39 -10.61
CA HIS A 41 8.90 16.20 -11.61
C HIS A 41 9.89 15.33 -12.40
N GLU A 42 9.62 15.12 -13.69
CA GLU A 42 10.62 14.70 -14.67
C GLU A 42 11.42 15.95 -15.08
N LEU A 43 12.74 15.82 -15.31
CA LEU A 43 13.49 16.71 -16.19
C LEU A 43 14.62 15.92 -16.86
N GLU A 44 14.58 15.88 -18.19
CA GLU A 44 15.75 15.65 -19.03
C GLU A 44 16.65 16.91 -18.98
N GLU A 45 17.97 16.75 -19.07
CA GLU A 45 18.81 17.79 -19.66
C GLU A 45 20.09 17.17 -20.25
N ASP A 46 20.12 17.18 -21.59
CA ASP A 46 21.32 16.94 -22.40
C ASP A 46 22.10 18.27 -22.56
N VAL A 47 23.22 18.23 -23.30
CA VAL A 47 23.87 19.37 -24.01
C VAL A 47 25.13 20.04 -23.40
N ASN A 48 26.26 19.64 -24.01
CA ASN A 48 27.43 20.43 -24.45
C ASN A 48 28.66 20.75 -23.57
N SER A 49 29.79 20.38 -24.19
CA SER A 49 31.07 21.11 -24.29
C SER A 49 31.95 21.13 -23.02
N ARG A 50 33.28 21.22 -23.13
CA ARG A 50 34.08 21.74 -24.25
C ARG A 50 35.49 21.13 -24.22
N ASP A 51 36.21 21.22 -25.33
CA ASP A 51 37.63 20.87 -25.43
C ASP A 51 38.49 21.72 -24.48
N ASP A 52 39.57 21.14 -23.97
CA ASP A 52 40.83 21.84 -23.76
C ASP A 52 41.99 20.87 -24.06
N GLU A 53 42.84 21.28 -25.01
CA GLU A 53 44.06 20.60 -25.43
C GLU A 53 45.25 20.97 -24.50
N THR A 54 46.45 20.51 -24.88
CA THR A 54 47.80 20.68 -24.27
C THR A 54 48.20 19.55 -23.32
N GLU A 55 49.02 18.60 -23.75
CA GLU A 55 50.45 18.71 -24.11
C GLU A 55 51.36 19.01 -22.90
N ILE A 56 51.94 17.92 -22.39
CA ILE A 56 53.36 17.75 -22.06
C ILE A 56 54.17 19.05 -21.91
N GLU A 57 54.65 19.33 -20.69
CA GLU A 57 55.98 19.92 -20.54
C GLU A 57 56.69 19.43 -19.27
N ASP A 58 58.01 19.26 -19.38
CA ASP A 58 58.83 18.57 -18.40
C ASP A 58 59.08 19.36 -17.12
N ARG A 59 59.09 18.66 -15.97
CA ARG A 59 59.92 19.05 -14.81
C ARG A 59 60.75 17.89 -14.30
N GLN A 60 61.89 17.74 -14.97
CA GLN A 60 63.07 17.07 -14.47
C GLN A 60 63.62 17.79 -13.21
N ASP A 61 64.33 17.05 -12.35
CA ASP A 61 65.28 17.52 -11.32
C ASP A 61 64.68 18.31 -10.12
N PHE A 62 65.06 18.13 -8.86
CA PHE A 62 66.31 17.66 -8.26
C PHE A 62 66.07 17.35 -6.76
N PHE A 63 67.07 16.77 -6.07
CA PHE A 63 67.02 16.47 -4.63
C PHE A 63 66.85 17.71 -3.74
N ASP A 64 66.23 17.54 -2.55
CA ASP A 64 66.96 17.89 -1.32
C ASP A 64 66.48 17.18 -0.06
N ALA A 65 67.41 16.93 0.87
CA ALA A 65 67.14 16.27 2.14
C ALA A 65 67.02 17.27 3.29
N LYS A 66 65.93 17.21 4.05
CA LYS A 66 65.81 17.76 5.41
C LYS A 66 65.14 16.71 6.29
N SER A 67 65.86 16.14 7.26
CA SER A 67 66.05 16.75 8.59
C SER A 67 64.71 16.88 9.31
N ILE A 68 64.19 15.75 9.80
CA ILE A 68 63.06 15.74 10.75
C ILE A 68 63.64 16.06 12.12
N ASP A 69 63.19 17.18 12.68
CA ASP A 69 63.65 17.72 13.96
C ASP A 69 63.03 16.95 15.15
N HIS A 70 63.75 16.91 16.28
CA HIS A 70 63.35 16.19 17.48
C HIS A 70 62.46 17.06 18.37
N HIS A 71 61.15 16.82 18.38
CA HIS A 71 60.29 17.37 19.43
C HIS A 71 60.40 16.51 20.69
N VAL A 72 61.09 17.04 21.69
CA VAL A 72 61.11 16.53 23.07
C VAL A 72 59.84 16.99 23.76
N GLU A 73 59.05 16.06 24.29
CA GLU A 73 58.04 16.34 25.32
C GLU A 73 58.51 15.80 26.68
N GLU A 74 58.48 16.67 27.68
CA GLU A 74 58.94 16.38 29.04
C GLU A 74 57.91 15.54 29.81
N GLY A 75 58.12 14.23 29.85
CA GLY A 75 57.35 13.30 30.70
C GLY A 75 57.92 13.23 32.12
N SER A 76 57.18 13.80 33.08
CA SER A 76 57.55 13.88 34.51
C SER A 76 58.13 12.58 35.09
N TYR A 77 59.24 12.73 35.84
CA TYR A 77 59.72 11.72 36.78
C TYR A 77 58.58 11.27 37.71
N ASN A 78 58.45 9.95 37.89
CA ASN A 78 57.90 9.37 39.10
C ASN A 78 58.83 8.26 39.57
N ASP A 79 59.13 8.33 40.86
CA ASP A 79 60.12 7.55 41.57
C ASP A 79 59.66 6.07 41.69
N PHE A 80 60.50 5.14 41.25
CA PHE A 80 60.34 3.71 41.52
C PHE A 80 61.72 3.10 41.70
N GLU A 81 62.01 2.69 42.94
CA GLU A 81 63.31 2.17 43.34
C GLU A 81 63.66 0.87 42.60
N ASP A 82 64.95 0.73 42.28
CA ASP A 82 65.50 -0.29 41.39
C ASP A 82 66.08 -1.46 42.20
N THR A 83 65.37 -2.59 42.25
CA THR A 83 65.92 -3.89 42.70
C THR A 83 65.42 -5.03 41.81
N ASP A 84 65.99 -5.12 40.60
CA ASP A 84 66.41 -6.37 39.91
C ASP A 84 66.69 -6.13 38.41
N ARG A 85 67.44 -5.07 38.08
CA ARG A 85 68.10 -4.99 36.76
C ARG A 85 69.34 -5.87 36.75
N PRO A 86 69.43 -6.91 35.90
CA PRO A 86 70.67 -7.66 35.74
C PRO A 86 71.74 -6.71 35.21
N VAL A 87 72.90 -6.66 35.89
CA VAL A 87 74.07 -5.91 35.42
C VAL A 87 74.46 -6.48 34.05
N ILE A 88 74.22 -5.72 33.00
CA ILE A 88 74.69 -6.05 31.66
C ILE A 88 76.21 -5.93 31.69
N ASP A 89 76.88 -7.08 31.67
CA ASP A 89 78.33 -7.16 31.51
C ASP A 89 78.69 -6.73 30.07
N TYR A 90 79.06 -5.46 29.93
CA TYR A 90 79.46 -4.88 28.66
C TYR A 90 80.79 -5.44 28.12
N ASP A 91 81.60 -6.12 28.95
CA ASP A 91 82.80 -6.82 28.47
C ASP A 91 82.45 -8.20 27.87
N ALA A 92 81.40 -8.87 28.34
CA ALA A 92 80.89 -10.11 27.75
C ALA A 92 80.28 -9.91 26.34
N ILE A 93 79.75 -8.72 26.02
CA ILE A 93 79.28 -8.36 24.68
C ILE A 93 80.47 -8.04 23.75
N ARG A 94 81.58 -7.58 24.31
CA ARG A 94 82.79 -7.17 23.56
C ARG A 94 83.57 -8.34 22.95
N PHE A 95 83.33 -9.56 23.43
CA PHE A 95 83.98 -10.80 22.99
C PHE A 95 83.10 -11.68 22.07
N ARG A 96 82.15 -11.08 21.34
CA ARG A 96 81.38 -11.79 20.29
C ARG A 96 81.37 -11.10 18.92
N TYR A 97 82.43 -10.33 18.66
CA TYR A 97 82.89 -9.99 17.31
C TYR A 97 84.28 -10.61 17.09
N ASP A 98 84.36 -11.94 17.21
CA ASP A 98 85.38 -12.68 16.45
C ASP A 98 85.18 -12.31 14.97
N ALA A 99 86.27 -11.89 14.33
CA ALA A 99 86.18 -11.18 13.07
C ALA A 99 85.62 -12.10 11.97
N LEU A 100 84.34 -11.92 11.62
CA LEU A 100 83.87 -12.24 10.27
C LEU A 100 84.84 -11.58 9.31
N THR A 101 85.48 -12.42 8.49
CA THR A 101 86.36 -11.94 7.43
C THR A 101 85.56 -10.99 6.53
N ASP A 102 86.24 -10.00 5.94
CA ASP A 102 85.54 -9.01 5.12
C ASP A 102 84.79 -9.69 3.97
N ASP A 103 85.28 -10.84 3.48
CA ASP A 103 84.60 -11.70 2.50
C ASP A 103 83.26 -12.27 3.01
N GLU A 104 83.20 -12.87 4.21
CA GLU A 104 81.95 -13.38 4.81
C GLU A 104 80.95 -12.23 5.09
N ARG A 105 81.47 -11.06 5.50
CA ARG A 105 80.66 -9.87 5.73
C ARG A 105 80.08 -9.33 4.42
N ASN A 106 80.89 -9.31 3.36
CA ASN A 106 80.45 -8.97 2.01
C ASN A 106 79.44 -10.00 1.46
N GLU A 107 79.59 -11.29 1.77
CA GLU A 107 78.64 -12.34 1.38
C GLU A 107 77.28 -12.18 2.08
N ILE A 108 77.26 -11.84 3.38
CA ILE A 108 76.02 -11.54 4.11
C ILE A 108 75.37 -10.26 3.57
N VAL A 109 76.15 -9.22 3.28
CA VAL A 109 75.65 -7.98 2.65
C VAL A 109 75.10 -8.25 1.25
N ALA A 110 75.75 -9.12 0.46
CA ALA A 110 75.26 -9.55 -0.84
C ALA A 110 73.93 -10.31 -0.72
N LYS A 111 73.84 -11.30 0.18
CA LYS A 111 72.60 -12.05 0.46
C LYS A 111 71.46 -11.15 0.93
N LEU A 112 71.74 -10.17 1.81
CA LEU A 112 70.75 -9.16 2.21
C LEU A 112 70.35 -8.25 1.04
N GLY A 113 71.28 -7.95 0.12
CA GLY A 113 71.01 -7.24 -1.12
C GLY A 113 70.09 -8.03 -2.07
N GLU A 114 70.36 -9.32 -2.25
CA GLU A 114 69.54 -10.26 -3.02
C GLU A 114 68.13 -10.37 -2.41
N LEU A 115 68.01 -10.69 -1.12
CA LEU A 115 66.74 -10.75 -0.39
C LEU A 115 65.95 -9.42 -0.48
N ARG A 116 66.62 -8.27 -0.39
CA ARG A 116 65.97 -6.96 -0.55
C ARG A 116 65.49 -6.71 -1.99
N ASN A 117 66.24 -7.16 -2.99
CA ASN A 117 65.82 -7.04 -4.39
C ASN A 117 64.70 -8.04 -4.73
N ASP A 118 64.75 -9.26 -4.21
CA ASP A 118 63.67 -10.25 -4.33
C ASP A 118 62.39 -9.76 -3.66
N PHE A 119 62.47 -9.21 -2.45
CA PHE A 119 61.33 -8.56 -1.80
C PHE A 119 60.74 -7.44 -2.67
N ARG A 120 61.60 -6.60 -3.28
CA ARG A 120 61.17 -5.55 -4.22
C ARG A 120 60.51 -6.12 -5.48
N VAL A 121 61.03 -7.21 -6.04
CA VAL A 121 60.46 -7.89 -7.22
C VAL A 121 59.11 -8.53 -6.88
N GLN A 122 58.98 -9.19 -5.73
CA GLN A 122 57.71 -9.76 -5.28
C GLN A 122 56.69 -8.66 -4.97
N MET A 123 57.09 -7.54 -4.38
CA MET A 123 56.24 -6.35 -4.22
C MET A 123 55.68 -5.84 -5.56
N VAL A 124 56.53 -5.69 -6.57
CA VAL A 124 56.09 -5.26 -7.92
C VAL A 124 55.17 -6.29 -8.56
N LYS A 125 55.49 -7.59 -8.44
CA LYS A 125 54.66 -8.68 -8.94
C LYS A 125 53.30 -8.72 -8.26
N ASN A 126 53.24 -8.50 -6.95
CA ASN A 126 51.99 -8.49 -6.19
C ASN A 126 51.13 -7.28 -6.57
N LYS A 127 51.72 -6.08 -6.68
CA LYS A 127 51.04 -4.89 -7.22
C LYS A 127 50.47 -5.13 -8.62
N PHE A 128 51.20 -5.82 -9.50
CA PHE A 128 50.72 -6.18 -10.82
C PHE A 128 49.54 -7.18 -10.77
N LEU A 129 49.62 -8.21 -9.94
CA LEU A 129 48.55 -9.19 -9.76
C LEU A 129 47.27 -8.55 -9.19
N HIS A 130 47.38 -7.69 -8.19
CA HIS A 130 46.24 -6.94 -7.66
C HIS A 130 45.60 -6.04 -8.74
N LYS A 131 46.38 -5.32 -9.54
CA LYS A 131 45.85 -4.51 -10.67
C LYS A 131 45.12 -5.38 -11.70
N ASN A 132 45.65 -6.55 -12.03
CA ASN A 132 44.99 -7.49 -12.94
C ASN A 132 43.69 -8.06 -12.34
N TYR A 133 43.68 -8.37 -11.05
CA TYR A 133 42.49 -8.87 -10.36
C TYR A 133 41.38 -7.80 -10.32
N ILE A 134 41.71 -6.54 -10.00
CA ILE A 134 40.78 -5.41 -10.06
C ILE A 134 40.19 -5.25 -11.47
N ASN A 135 41.02 -5.34 -12.53
CA ASN A 135 40.53 -5.26 -13.90
C ASN A 135 39.55 -6.40 -14.25
N VAL A 136 39.84 -7.64 -13.83
CA VAL A 136 38.94 -8.79 -14.04
C VAL A 136 37.61 -8.59 -13.29
N LEU A 137 37.64 -8.05 -12.08
CA LEU A 137 36.43 -7.77 -11.30
C LEU A 137 35.61 -6.61 -11.88
N ARG A 138 36.24 -5.50 -12.29
CA ARG A 138 35.57 -4.37 -12.98
C ARG A 138 34.89 -4.82 -14.28
N ASN A 139 35.48 -5.77 -15.00
CA ASN A 139 34.93 -6.34 -16.23
C ASN A 139 33.79 -7.37 -16.00
N SER A 140 33.42 -7.67 -14.75
CA SER A 140 32.37 -8.64 -14.41
C SER A 140 31.09 -7.94 -13.89
N PRO A 141 29.97 -7.94 -14.62
CA PRO A 141 28.78 -7.15 -14.26
C PRO A 141 28.15 -7.50 -12.91
N SER A 142 28.33 -8.73 -12.42
CA SER A 142 27.78 -9.18 -11.13
C SER A 142 28.62 -8.77 -9.91
N LEU A 143 29.91 -8.42 -10.09
CA LEU A 143 30.81 -8.02 -9.00
C LEU A 143 31.23 -6.55 -9.06
N ALA A 144 30.92 -5.80 -10.13
CA ALA A 144 31.15 -4.36 -10.20
C ALA A 144 30.55 -3.60 -8.99
N ASN A 145 29.30 -3.92 -8.60
CA ASN A 145 28.63 -3.34 -7.42
C ASN A 145 29.28 -3.69 -6.07
N ALA A 146 30.19 -4.67 -6.02
CA ALA A 146 31.00 -4.95 -4.83
C ALA A 146 32.25 -4.07 -4.77
N LEU A 147 32.79 -3.63 -5.92
CA LEU A 147 34.01 -2.83 -6.01
C LEU A 147 33.81 -1.35 -5.66
N ASP A 148 32.61 -0.80 -5.85
CA ASP A 148 32.27 0.59 -5.47
C ASP A 148 32.34 0.87 -3.95
N LYS A 149 32.61 -0.18 -3.15
CA LYS A 149 32.86 -0.11 -1.70
C LYS A 149 34.34 -0.31 -1.34
N PHE A 150 35.21 -0.54 -2.32
CA PHE A 150 36.65 -0.71 -2.16
C PHE A 150 37.38 0.47 -2.80
N ASP A 151 37.61 1.52 -2.01
CA ASP A 151 38.51 2.60 -2.37
C ASP A 151 39.90 2.06 -2.74
N GLU A 152 40.40 2.46 -3.91
CA GLU A 152 41.65 1.93 -4.49
C GLU A 152 42.89 2.25 -3.64
N ALA A 153 42.80 3.26 -2.75
CA ALA A 153 43.81 3.58 -1.74
C ALA A 153 43.76 2.68 -0.49
N LEU A 154 42.58 2.19 -0.10
CA LEU A 154 42.33 1.44 1.13
C LEU A 154 42.73 -0.04 1.07
N VAL A 155 43.09 -0.52 -0.12
CA VAL A 155 43.73 -1.83 -0.34
C VAL A 155 45.24 -1.79 -0.03
N PHE A 156 45.84 -0.59 0.05
CA PHE A 156 47.28 -0.40 0.28
C PHE A 156 47.66 -0.04 1.72
N GLU A 157 46.70 0.08 2.65
CA GLU A 157 47.01 0.08 4.07
C GLU A 157 47.22 -1.36 4.54
N ASP A 158 48.49 -1.80 4.60
CA ASP A 158 48.93 -3.07 5.20
C ASP A 158 48.21 -3.36 6.53
N VAL A 159 47.92 -2.30 7.30
CA VAL A 159 47.16 -2.31 8.56
C VAL A 159 45.85 -3.10 8.50
N ARG A 160 45.03 -2.98 7.45
CA ARG A 160 43.75 -3.74 7.40
C ARG A 160 43.97 -5.23 7.12
N TYR A 161 44.94 -5.56 6.26
CA TYR A 161 45.31 -6.94 5.98
C TYR A 161 45.99 -7.59 7.21
N GLN A 162 46.82 -6.82 7.91
CA GLN A 162 47.47 -7.21 9.15
C GLN A 162 46.46 -7.42 10.29
N ILE A 163 45.50 -6.50 10.49
CA ILE A 163 44.39 -6.71 11.43
C ILE A 163 43.56 -7.95 11.06
N ALA A 164 43.33 -8.21 9.76
CA ALA A 164 42.62 -9.43 9.33
C ALA A 164 43.44 -10.71 9.60
N LEU A 165 44.77 -10.66 9.45
CA LEU A 165 45.69 -11.73 9.80
C LEU A 165 45.75 -11.96 11.31
N GLU A 166 45.86 -10.91 12.12
CA GLU A 166 45.89 -10.96 13.59
C GLU A 166 44.58 -11.52 14.16
N ASN A 167 43.44 -11.11 13.60
CA ASN A 167 42.14 -11.72 13.92
C ASN A 167 42.07 -13.19 13.51
N TYR A 168 42.65 -13.56 12.36
CA TYR A 168 42.70 -14.96 11.92
C TYR A 168 43.61 -15.81 12.82
N THR A 169 44.79 -15.31 13.20
CA THR A 169 45.69 -16.02 14.13
C THR A 169 45.04 -16.16 15.51
N GLN A 170 44.37 -15.13 16.03
CA GLN A 170 43.62 -15.23 17.28
C GLN A 170 42.53 -16.29 17.22
N ILE A 171 41.75 -16.34 16.13
CA ILE A 171 40.71 -17.38 15.93
C ILE A 171 41.34 -18.77 15.84
N VAL A 172 42.50 -18.93 15.19
CA VAL A 172 43.21 -20.21 15.11
C VAL A 172 43.73 -20.62 16.49
N GLU A 173 44.34 -19.71 17.24
CA GLU A 173 44.84 -19.94 18.60
C GLU A 173 43.69 -20.34 19.54
N ASP A 174 42.59 -19.58 19.58
CA ASP A 174 41.38 -19.89 20.34
C ASP A 174 40.81 -21.27 19.99
N LEU A 175 40.78 -21.63 18.69
CA LEU A 175 40.34 -22.95 18.24
C LEU A 175 41.30 -24.07 18.65
N THR A 176 42.62 -23.84 18.62
CA THR A 176 43.60 -24.82 19.09
C THR A 176 43.52 -25.03 20.60
N ALA A 177 43.50 -23.96 21.40
CA ALA A 177 43.35 -24.03 22.85
C ALA A 177 42.05 -24.73 23.26
N ARG A 178 40.93 -24.43 22.56
CA ARG A 178 39.65 -25.12 22.78
C ARG A 178 39.70 -26.59 22.38
N LYS A 179 40.40 -26.94 21.30
CA LYS A 179 40.59 -28.33 20.87
C LYS A 179 41.41 -29.11 21.91
N GLU A 180 42.52 -28.56 22.40
CA GLU A 180 43.37 -29.17 23.41
C GLU A 180 42.64 -29.33 24.76
N SER A 181 41.82 -28.34 25.14
CA SER A 181 40.93 -28.43 26.31
C SER A 181 39.89 -29.56 26.16
N LEU A 182 39.29 -29.71 24.97
CA LEU A 182 38.35 -30.81 24.71
C LEU A 182 39.05 -32.18 24.67
N GLU A 183 40.25 -32.28 24.08
CA GLU A 183 41.03 -33.52 24.03
C GLU A 183 41.52 -33.96 25.42
N SER A 184 41.95 -33.03 26.26
CA SER A 184 42.33 -33.32 27.66
C SER A 184 41.11 -33.68 28.52
N SER A 185 39.97 -33.01 28.32
CA SER A 185 38.71 -33.39 28.96
C SER A 185 38.22 -34.77 28.51
N LEU A 186 38.38 -35.14 27.24
CA LEU A 186 38.05 -36.48 26.73
C LEU A 186 38.93 -37.55 27.37
N LYS A 187 40.26 -37.35 27.41
CA LYS A 187 41.20 -38.30 28.02
C LYS A 187 40.88 -38.54 29.50
N SER A 188 40.66 -37.48 30.28
CA SER A 188 40.29 -37.63 31.70
C SER A 188 38.93 -38.32 31.91
N LEU A 189 37.98 -38.16 30.97
CA LEU A 189 36.71 -38.88 30.99
C LEU A 189 36.87 -40.36 30.60
N GLU A 190 37.72 -40.68 29.63
CA GLU A 190 38.07 -42.07 29.24
C GLU A 190 38.79 -42.81 30.38
N GLU A 191 39.75 -42.16 31.04
CA GLU A 191 40.42 -42.67 32.24
C GLU A 191 39.42 -42.92 33.37
N SER A 192 38.55 -41.94 33.68
CA SER A 192 37.49 -42.09 34.68
C SER A 192 36.51 -43.22 34.34
N TYR A 193 36.11 -43.34 33.08
CA TYR A 193 35.23 -44.40 32.60
C TYR A 193 35.87 -45.79 32.74
N SER A 194 37.13 -45.95 32.32
CA SER A 194 37.85 -47.24 32.39
C SER A 194 38.07 -47.70 33.84
N ALA A 195 38.36 -46.78 34.75
CA ALA A 195 38.44 -47.05 36.19
C ALA A 195 37.08 -47.48 36.78
N LEU A 196 36.00 -46.80 36.39
CA LEU A 196 34.64 -47.12 36.82
C LEU A 196 34.15 -48.46 36.23
N GLU A 197 34.45 -48.75 34.98
CA GLU A 197 34.15 -50.04 34.32
C GLU A 197 34.88 -51.19 35.01
N SER A 198 36.18 -51.01 35.32
CA SER A 198 36.97 -51.99 36.06
C SER A 198 36.38 -52.27 37.45
N SER A 199 36.01 -51.22 38.19
CA SER A 199 35.35 -51.32 39.50
C SER A 199 33.98 -52.05 39.41
N HIS A 200 33.18 -51.74 38.39
CA HIS A 200 31.92 -52.44 38.15
C HIS A 200 32.12 -53.90 37.75
N HIS A 201 33.14 -54.22 36.94
CA HIS A 201 33.47 -55.59 36.57
C HIS A 201 33.88 -56.42 37.80
N GLU A 202 34.77 -55.89 38.63
CA GLU A 202 35.15 -56.50 39.90
C GLU A 202 33.94 -56.75 40.82
N LEU A 203 33.08 -55.74 41.01
CA LEU A 203 31.90 -55.86 41.86
C LEU A 203 30.92 -56.92 41.33
N ARG A 204 30.78 -57.00 40.01
CA ARG A 204 29.92 -57.96 39.32
C ARG A 204 30.43 -59.40 39.45
N GLU A 205 31.73 -59.64 39.32
CA GLU A 205 32.30 -60.98 39.57
C GLU A 205 32.32 -61.34 41.06
N LYS A 206 32.54 -60.39 41.97
CA LYS A 206 32.34 -60.58 43.43
C LYS A 206 30.89 -60.96 43.77
N LEU A 207 29.91 -60.38 43.07
CA LEU A 207 28.49 -60.73 43.21
C LEU A 207 28.21 -62.16 42.68
N PHE A 208 28.62 -62.48 41.45
CA PHE A 208 28.39 -63.82 40.87
C PHE A 208 29.10 -64.93 41.66
N THR A 209 30.32 -64.71 42.15
CA THR A 209 31.02 -65.69 42.99
C THR A 209 30.34 -65.88 44.35
N ARG A 210 29.75 -64.82 44.94
CA ARG A 210 28.93 -64.93 46.15
C ARG A 210 27.62 -65.67 45.90
N GLU A 211 26.93 -65.39 44.80
CA GLU A 211 25.70 -66.10 44.40
C GLU A 211 25.99 -67.59 44.17
N LEU A 212 27.02 -67.90 43.39
CA LEU A 212 27.51 -69.25 43.12
C LEU A 212 27.83 -70.00 44.41
N THR A 213 28.66 -69.44 45.29
CA THR A 213 29.05 -70.10 46.56
C THR A 213 27.88 -70.25 47.53
N THR A 214 26.86 -69.39 47.46
CA THR A 214 25.65 -69.49 48.29
C THR A 214 24.70 -70.55 47.75
N ALA A 215 24.36 -70.51 46.46
CA ALA A 215 23.51 -71.51 45.81
C ALA A 215 24.08 -72.93 45.93
N ARG A 216 25.41 -73.09 45.79
CA ARG A 216 26.11 -74.37 45.93
C ARG A 216 26.05 -74.95 47.36
N LYS A 217 25.82 -74.13 48.40
CA LYS A 217 25.59 -74.56 49.79
C LYS A 217 24.13 -75.02 50.03
N ILE A 218 23.16 -74.43 49.33
CA ILE A 218 21.75 -74.76 49.43
C ILE A 218 21.48 -76.03 48.61
N ARG A 219 21.80 -77.22 49.14
CA ARG A 219 21.58 -78.49 48.44
C ARG A 219 20.15 -79.01 48.66
N PRO A 220 19.37 -79.32 47.60
CA PRO A 220 18.17 -80.15 47.70
C PRO A 220 18.54 -81.59 48.06
N GLY A 221 18.03 -82.11 49.18
CA GLY A 221 18.46 -83.38 49.79
C GLY A 221 18.28 -84.68 48.98
N LYS A 222 17.80 -84.61 47.73
CA LYS A 222 17.55 -85.76 46.84
C LYS A 222 18.39 -85.77 45.54
N ILE A 223 19.18 -84.73 45.28
CA ILE A 223 19.91 -84.57 44.00
C ILE A 223 21.41 -84.91 44.18
N GLN A 224 22.00 -85.60 43.20
CA GLN A 224 23.44 -85.85 43.18
C GLN A 224 24.21 -84.54 43.11
N GLN A 225 25.21 -84.37 43.99
CA GLN A 225 25.98 -83.13 44.15
C GLN A 225 26.54 -82.58 42.82
N LYS A 226 27.06 -83.45 41.94
CA LYS A 226 27.62 -83.03 40.64
C LYS A 226 26.57 -82.44 39.69
N LEU A 227 25.36 -83.00 39.68
CA LEU A 227 24.24 -82.50 38.86
C LEU A 227 23.74 -81.15 39.38
N TRP A 228 23.67 -80.99 40.71
CA TRP A 228 23.29 -79.71 41.34
C TRP A 228 24.27 -78.58 41.03
N HIS A 229 25.58 -78.83 41.14
CA HIS A 229 26.59 -77.82 40.78
C HIS A 229 26.52 -77.45 39.29
N GLY A 230 26.40 -78.43 38.40
CA GLY A 230 26.30 -78.18 36.96
C GLY A 230 25.06 -77.37 36.55
N GLU A 231 23.94 -77.53 37.26
CA GLU A 231 22.72 -76.76 36.99
C GLU A 231 22.82 -75.32 37.54
N ILE A 232 23.44 -75.10 38.71
CA ILE A 232 23.75 -73.75 39.19
C ILE A 232 24.69 -73.02 38.22
N ASP A 233 25.72 -73.71 37.73
CA ASP A 233 26.70 -73.12 36.81
C ASP A 233 26.02 -72.66 35.51
N ARG A 234 25.06 -73.44 34.99
CA ARG A 234 24.19 -73.04 33.86
C ARG A 234 23.28 -71.86 34.17
N LEU A 235 22.71 -71.78 35.37
CA LEU A 235 21.84 -70.67 35.77
C LEU A 235 22.63 -69.35 35.90
N ILE A 236 23.82 -69.39 36.52
CA ILE A 236 24.72 -68.24 36.61
C ILE A 236 25.18 -67.80 35.22
N GLU A 237 25.54 -68.74 34.34
CA GLU A 237 25.91 -68.41 32.96
C GLU A 237 24.73 -67.82 32.17
N SER A 238 23.51 -68.34 32.34
CA SER A 238 22.30 -67.74 31.76
C SER A 238 22.04 -66.32 32.30
N GLN A 239 22.31 -66.07 33.59
CA GLN A 239 22.20 -64.75 34.21
C GLN A 239 23.27 -63.77 33.70
N LYS A 240 24.51 -64.24 33.49
CA LYS A 240 25.58 -63.44 32.85
C LYS A 240 25.16 -63.00 31.45
N ASN A 241 24.69 -63.93 30.62
CA ASN A 241 24.25 -63.66 29.24
C ASN A 241 23.03 -62.72 29.20
N ARG A 242 21.97 -63.00 29.97
CA ARG A 242 20.79 -62.08 30.07
C ARG A 242 21.17 -60.67 30.51
N SER A 243 22.16 -60.52 31.39
CA SER A 243 22.64 -59.21 31.81
C SER A 243 23.42 -58.48 30.71
N LEU A 244 24.03 -59.18 29.75
CA LEU A 244 24.60 -58.57 28.53
C LEU A 244 23.48 -58.14 27.57
N ASP A 245 22.45 -58.97 27.38
CA ASP A 245 21.29 -58.62 26.56
C ASP A 245 20.57 -57.37 27.09
N VAL A 246 20.35 -57.29 28.41
CA VAL A 246 19.76 -56.11 29.06
C VAL A 246 20.65 -54.87 28.90
N ALA A 247 21.98 -55.01 28.97
CA ALA A 247 22.90 -53.90 28.72
C ALA A 247 22.83 -53.41 27.26
N LYS A 248 22.75 -54.34 26.30
CA LYS A 248 22.57 -54.03 24.87
C LYS A 248 21.25 -53.31 24.60
N ILE A 249 20.13 -53.81 25.14
CA ILE A 249 18.80 -53.18 25.02
C ILE A 249 18.80 -51.78 25.62
N ARG A 250 19.44 -51.57 26.77
CA ARG A 250 19.58 -50.23 27.39
C ARG A 250 20.40 -49.28 26.51
N LEU A 251 21.51 -49.74 25.94
CA LEU A 251 22.33 -48.95 25.03
C LEU A 251 21.54 -48.56 23.76
N ASP A 252 20.80 -49.50 23.17
CA ASP A 252 19.98 -49.25 21.98
C ASP A 252 18.80 -48.32 22.31
N HIS A 253 18.20 -48.42 23.50
CA HIS A 253 17.22 -47.44 23.98
C HIS A 253 17.80 -46.02 24.09
N VAL A 254 18.98 -45.86 24.70
CA VAL A 254 19.68 -44.55 24.81
C VAL A 254 20.00 -43.98 23.42
N ARG A 255 20.48 -44.81 22.49
CA ARG A 255 20.74 -44.42 21.09
C ARG A 255 19.48 -43.97 20.37
N LEU A 256 18.37 -44.70 20.52
CA LEU A 256 17.08 -44.35 19.93
C LEU A 256 16.52 -43.06 20.52
N HIS A 257 16.60 -42.89 21.85
CA HIS A 257 16.20 -41.66 22.53
C HIS A 257 16.99 -40.45 22.04
N TYR A 258 18.33 -40.55 21.97
CA TYR A 258 19.17 -39.47 21.42
C TYR A 258 18.84 -39.15 19.96
N ARG A 259 18.61 -40.16 19.12
CA ARG A 259 18.19 -39.95 17.72
C ARG A 259 16.82 -39.27 17.63
N LEU A 260 15.89 -39.63 18.51
CA LEU A 260 14.54 -39.06 18.59
C LEU A 260 14.60 -37.58 19.01
N GLU A 261 15.36 -37.23 20.04
CA GLU A 261 15.56 -35.83 20.43
C GLU A 261 16.28 -35.02 19.34
N LYS A 262 17.29 -35.59 18.66
CA LYS A 262 17.92 -34.93 17.50
C LYS A 262 16.95 -34.68 16.35
N LEU A 263 15.98 -35.57 16.13
CA LEU A 263 14.91 -35.36 15.14
C LEU A 263 13.89 -34.32 15.60
N LYS A 264 13.53 -34.28 16.89
CA LYS A 264 12.67 -33.23 17.46
C LYS A 264 13.30 -31.84 17.36
N SER A 265 14.60 -31.68 17.66
CA SER A 265 15.29 -30.39 17.51
C SER A 265 15.26 -29.92 16.06
N LYS A 266 15.58 -30.81 15.10
CA LYS A 266 15.44 -30.51 13.67
C LYS A 266 14.02 -30.16 13.24
N LEU A 267 13.00 -30.81 13.80
CA LEU A 267 11.62 -30.49 13.50
C LEU A 267 11.24 -29.10 14.02
N LYS A 268 11.72 -28.71 15.21
CA LYS A 268 11.56 -27.35 15.75
C LYS A 268 12.33 -26.31 14.93
N GLU A 269 13.55 -26.63 14.47
CA GLU A 269 14.33 -25.78 13.56
C GLU A 269 13.60 -25.55 12.22
N LEU A 270 12.87 -26.56 11.71
CA LEU A 270 12.08 -26.44 10.47
C LEU A 270 10.73 -25.74 10.66
N ASP A 271 10.12 -25.83 11.85
CA ASP A 271 8.91 -25.09 12.21
C ASP A 271 9.21 -23.60 12.43
N ASN A 272 10.39 -23.27 12.98
CA ASN A 272 10.86 -21.91 13.17
C ASN A 272 11.38 -21.30 11.85
N LEU A 273 10.49 -20.66 11.08
CA LEU A 273 10.82 -19.97 9.82
C LEU A 273 11.59 -18.65 10.04
N GLY A 274 11.67 -18.15 11.27
CA GLY A 274 12.43 -16.97 11.65
C GLY A 274 12.14 -16.52 13.09
N PRO A 275 12.73 -15.39 13.55
CA PRO A 275 12.45 -14.84 14.87
C PRO A 275 10.96 -14.50 15.01
N GLY A 276 10.24 -15.27 15.84
CA GLY A 276 8.81 -15.06 16.10
C GLY A 276 7.86 -15.55 15.00
N PHE A 277 8.30 -16.37 14.05
CA PHE A 277 7.45 -16.92 12.99
C PHE A 277 7.52 -18.46 12.94
N SER A 278 6.40 -19.12 13.27
CA SER A 278 6.19 -20.56 13.04
C SER A 278 5.63 -20.83 11.64
N MET A 279 5.76 -22.08 11.18
CA MET A 279 5.04 -22.60 10.01
C MET A 279 3.51 -22.38 10.12
N VAL A 280 2.96 -22.41 11.33
CA VAL A 280 1.53 -22.13 11.60
C VAL A 280 1.17 -20.67 11.26
N ASP A 281 2.06 -19.72 11.58
CA ASP A 281 1.86 -18.30 11.26
C ASP A 281 1.92 -18.06 9.75
N TYR A 282 2.83 -18.74 9.05
CA TYR A 282 2.90 -18.72 7.59
C TYR A 282 1.61 -19.26 6.95
N GLU A 283 1.09 -20.40 7.42
CA GLU A 283 -0.19 -20.92 6.95
C GLU A 283 -1.37 -19.98 7.24
N SER A 284 -1.39 -19.38 8.43
CA SER A 284 -2.39 -18.38 8.83
C SER A 284 -2.35 -17.15 7.91
N LEU A 285 -1.15 -16.62 7.63
CA LEU A 285 -0.94 -15.50 6.73
C LEU A 285 -1.31 -15.85 5.28
N ARG A 286 -1.01 -17.07 4.83
CA ARG A 286 -1.40 -17.58 3.51
C ARG A 286 -2.92 -17.67 3.36
N LYS A 287 -3.63 -18.19 4.37
CA LYS A 287 -5.11 -18.23 4.43
C LYS A 287 -5.70 -16.81 4.42
N LYS A 288 -5.17 -15.90 5.24
CA LYS A 288 -5.57 -14.48 5.24
C LYS A 288 -5.37 -13.83 3.86
N LYS A 289 -4.21 -14.03 3.23
CA LYS A 289 -3.92 -13.51 1.88
C LYS A 289 -4.92 -14.02 0.84
N GLN A 290 -5.30 -15.29 0.90
CA GLN A 290 -6.34 -15.84 0.02
C GLN A 290 -7.69 -15.15 0.24
N VAL A 291 -8.16 -15.05 1.48
CA VAL A 291 -9.45 -14.41 1.82
C VAL A 291 -9.47 -12.92 1.42
N TYR A 292 -8.36 -12.19 1.59
CA TYR A 292 -8.27 -10.82 1.09
C TYR A 292 -8.30 -10.74 -0.45
N GLY A 293 -7.69 -11.70 -1.15
CA GLY A 293 -7.78 -11.82 -2.60
C GLY A 293 -9.23 -12.01 -3.07
N GLU A 294 -9.93 -12.99 -2.50
CA GLU A 294 -11.35 -13.27 -2.76
C GLU A 294 -12.23 -12.04 -2.49
N LYS A 295 -12.00 -11.31 -1.38
CA LYS A 295 -12.72 -10.08 -1.05
C LYS A 295 -12.43 -8.93 -2.03
N CYS A 296 -11.19 -8.79 -2.51
CA CYS A 296 -10.84 -7.80 -3.53
C CYS A 296 -11.47 -8.14 -4.89
N GLU A 297 -11.61 -9.41 -5.24
CA GLU A 297 -12.34 -9.86 -6.44
C GLU A 297 -13.83 -9.57 -6.32
N GLU A 298 -14.45 -9.87 -5.17
CA GLU A 298 -15.86 -9.55 -4.90
C GLU A 298 -16.14 -8.05 -5.00
N GLN A 299 -15.26 -7.21 -4.42
CA GLN A 299 -15.36 -5.76 -4.52
C GLN A 299 -15.21 -5.26 -5.96
N ARG A 300 -14.28 -5.82 -6.74
CA ARG A 300 -14.12 -5.50 -8.18
C ARG A 300 -15.38 -5.86 -8.97
N ASP A 301 -15.95 -7.03 -8.73
CA ASP A 301 -17.20 -7.47 -9.36
C ASP A 301 -18.39 -6.57 -8.97
N ASN A 302 -18.46 -6.15 -7.71
CA ASN A 302 -19.50 -5.24 -7.24
C ASN A 302 -19.34 -3.83 -7.84
N ALA A 303 -18.11 -3.32 -7.98
CA ALA A 303 -17.83 -2.09 -8.72
C ALA A 303 -18.25 -2.20 -10.20
N LEU A 304 -17.95 -3.32 -10.88
CA LEU A 304 -18.39 -3.58 -12.26
C LEU A 304 -19.92 -3.74 -12.39
N LYS A 305 -20.61 -4.26 -11.36
CA LYS A 305 -22.09 -4.28 -11.32
C LYS A 305 -22.65 -2.86 -11.16
N ILE A 306 -22.06 -2.03 -10.30
CA ILE A 306 -22.46 -0.63 -10.10
C ILE A 306 -22.22 0.18 -11.38
N GLY A 307 -21.04 0.10 -11.98
CA GLY A 307 -20.72 0.80 -13.25
C GLY A 307 -21.70 0.46 -14.38
N ARG A 308 -22.11 -0.81 -14.51
CA ARG A 308 -23.15 -1.24 -15.46
C ARG A 308 -24.53 -0.64 -15.15
N ARG A 309 -24.93 -0.52 -13.88
CA ARG A 309 -26.19 0.16 -13.50
C ARG A 309 -26.13 1.66 -13.79
N ASN A 310 -25.02 2.32 -13.45
CA ASN A 310 -24.84 3.75 -13.70
C ASN A 310 -24.87 4.06 -15.21
N LEU A 311 -24.26 3.22 -16.06
CA LEU A 311 -24.34 3.36 -17.51
C LEU A 311 -25.78 3.21 -18.04
N ALA A 312 -26.54 2.24 -17.52
CA ALA A 312 -27.95 2.08 -17.87
C ALA A 312 -28.80 3.28 -17.42
N GLN A 313 -28.57 3.80 -16.22
CA GLN A 313 -29.24 5.00 -15.70
C GLN A 313 -28.90 6.24 -16.53
N ALA A 314 -27.64 6.43 -16.93
CA ALA A 314 -27.22 7.53 -17.80
C ALA A 314 -27.89 7.46 -19.17
N ALA A 315 -28.08 6.26 -19.74
CA ALA A 315 -28.84 6.07 -20.97
C ALA A 315 -30.32 6.44 -20.80
N THR A 316 -30.95 6.08 -19.66
CA THR A 316 -32.33 6.48 -19.35
C THR A 316 -32.47 7.99 -19.18
N ILE A 317 -31.55 8.64 -18.45
CA ILE A 317 -31.53 10.10 -18.27
C ILE A 317 -31.44 10.79 -19.64
N ARG A 318 -30.51 10.35 -20.48
CA ARG A 318 -30.36 10.88 -21.84
C ARG A 318 -31.64 10.73 -22.68
N HIS A 319 -32.36 9.61 -22.60
CA HIS A 319 -33.64 9.45 -23.30
C HIS A 319 -34.69 10.45 -22.78
N ILE A 320 -34.74 10.69 -21.47
CA ILE A 320 -35.66 11.68 -20.87
C ILE A 320 -35.29 13.09 -21.32
N ASP A 321 -34.00 13.43 -21.42
CA ASP A 321 -33.52 14.71 -21.92
C ASP A 321 -33.92 14.90 -23.40
N GLU A 322 -33.71 13.87 -24.24
CA GLU A 322 -34.13 13.87 -25.66
C GLU A 322 -35.66 14.06 -25.80
N GLU A 323 -36.48 13.39 -24.98
CA GLU A 323 -37.94 13.59 -24.96
C GLU A 323 -38.34 14.98 -24.46
N PHE A 324 -37.62 15.54 -23.48
CA PHE A 324 -37.85 16.88 -22.94
C PHE A 324 -37.51 17.97 -23.96
N GLU A 325 -36.41 17.84 -24.70
CA GLU A 325 -36.06 18.73 -25.81
C GLU A 325 -37.15 18.71 -26.91
N LEU A 326 -37.60 17.52 -27.32
CA LEU A 326 -38.71 17.35 -28.27
C LEU A 326 -40.03 17.96 -27.76
N TYR A 327 -40.29 17.91 -26.45
CA TYR A 327 -41.46 18.56 -25.85
C TYR A 327 -41.32 20.08 -25.87
N ASN A 328 -40.16 20.62 -25.49
CA ASN A 328 -39.86 22.05 -25.51
C ASN A 328 -39.94 22.63 -26.92
N GLU A 329 -39.49 21.90 -27.95
CA GLU A 329 -39.66 22.31 -29.34
C GLU A 329 -41.14 22.40 -29.73
N LYS A 330 -41.97 21.40 -29.37
CA LYS A 330 -43.43 21.43 -29.59
C LYS A 330 -44.09 22.61 -28.86
N VAL A 331 -43.67 22.94 -27.64
CA VAL A 331 -44.17 24.10 -26.89
C VAL A 331 -43.76 25.41 -27.57
N ARG A 332 -42.50 25.57 -27.98
CA ARG A 332 -42.00 26.73 -28.72
C ARG A 332 -42.77 26.92 -30.03
N ASN A 333 -42.98 25.85 -30.80
CA ASN A 333 -43.73 25.89 -32.06
C ASN A 333 -45.19 26.30 -31.84
N LYS A 334 -45.87 25.75 -30.81
CA LYS A 334 -47.23 26.17 -30.44
C LYS A 334 -47.30 27.62 -29.98
N SER A 335 -46.32 28.10 -29.20
CA SER A 335 -46.24 29.50 -28.76
C SER A 335 -46.05 30.45 -29.96
N GLN A 336 -45.20 30.09 -30.94
CA GLN A 336 -45.06 30.87 -32.17
C GLN A 336 -46.37 30.95 -32.97
N VAL A 337 -47.12 29.85 -33.09
CA VAL A 337 -48.43 29.84 -33.76
C VAL A 337 -49.44 30.71 -32.99
N LEU A 338 -49.49 30.61 -31.66
CA LEU A 338 -50.38 31.41 -30.83
C LEU A 338 -50.08 32.91 -30.95
N ASN A 339 -48.80 33.30 -30.93
CA ASN A 339 -48.39 34.70 -31.12
C ASN A 339 -48.79 35.24 -32.51
N ARG A 340 -48.69 34.42 -33.58
CA ARG A 340 -49.17 34.80 -34.92
C ARG A 340 -50.68 35.04 -34.94
N LEU A 341 -51.46 34.11 -34.39
CA LEU A 341 -52.91 34.24 -34.27
C LEU A 341 -53.32 35.46 -33.43
N GLU A 342 -52.56 35.79 -32.37
CA GLU A 342 -52.79 37.00 -31.58
C GLU A 342 -52.52 38.28 -32.36
N CYS A 343 -51.46 38.31 -33.19
CA CYS A 343 -51.18 39.41 -34.12
C CYS A 343 -52.27 39.55 -35.19
N GLU A 344 -52.69 38.45 -35.81
CA GLU A 344 -53.79 38.42 -36.79
C GLU A 344 -55.10 38.93 -36.18
N ASN A 345 -55.46 38.46 -34.98
CA ASN A 345 -56.66 38.92 -34.26
C ASN A 345 -56.58 40.42 -33.90
N LYS A 346 -55.40 40.95 -33.53
CA LYS A 346 -55.22 42.39 -33.31
C LYS A 346 -55.43 43.20 -34.59
N ILE A 347 -54.94 42.72 -35.74
CA ILE A 347 -55.15 43.36 -37.04
C ILE A 347 -56.65 43.37 -37.40
N GLU A 348 -57.33 42.23 -37.28
CA GLU A 348 -58.77 42.13 -37.55
C GLU A 348 -59.62 42.98 -36.60
N HIS A 349 -59.22 43.07 -35.32
CA HIS A 349 -59.87 43.98 -34.37
C HIS A 349 -59.69 45.45 -34.78
N CYS A 350 -58.50 45.87 -35.21
CA CYS A 350 -58.28 47.22 -35.75
C CYS A 350 -59.13 47.49 -37.00
N ASN A 351 -59.18 46.55 -37.95
CA ASN A 351 -60.02 46.63 -39.15
C ASN A 351 -61.51 46.79 -38.77
N ALA A 352 -62.00 46.01 -37.81
CA ALA A 352 -63.38 46.08 -37.33
C ALA A 352 -63.71 47.41 -36.65
N VAL A 353 -62.79 47.99 -35.87
CA VAL A 353 -62.93 49.32 -35.27
C VAL A 353 -62.99 50.41 -36.35
N GLU A 354 -62.07 50.39 -37.33
CA GLU A 354 -62.12 51.35 -38.45
C GLU A 354 -63.44 51.28 -39.23
N LEU A 355 -63.96 50.07 -39.49
CA LEU A 355 -65.25 49.89 -40.16
C LEU A 355 -66.41 50.41 -39.31
N ALA A 356 -66.36 50.23 -37.99
CA ALA A 356 -67.36 50.78 -37.06
C ALA A 356 -67.32 52.32 -37.02
N GLU A 357 -66.14 52.93 -37.07
CA GLU A 357 -65.97 54.38 -37.19
C GLU A 357 -66.49 54.92 -38.53
N LYS A 358 -66.09 54.30 -39.65
CA LYS A 358 -66.59 54.64 -41.00
C LYS A 358 -68.12 54.57 -41.05
N ARG A 359 -68.72 53.49 -40.52
CA ARG A 359 -70.18 53.36 -40.37
C ARG A 359 -70.80 54.48 -39.53
N THR A 360 -70.17 54.84 -38.42
CA THR A 360 -70.66 55.89 -37.52
C THR A 360 -70.57 57.28 -38.16
N ASN A 361 -69.53 57.55 -38.95
CA ASN A 361 -69.39 58.80 -39.70
C ASN A 361 -70.41 58.89 -40.86
N LEU A 362 -70.63 57.79 -41.59
CA LEU A 362 -71.72 57.71 -42.57
C LEU A 362 -73.09 57.95 -41.93
N PHE A 363 -73.36 57.43 -40.73
CA PHE A 363 -74.59 57.74 -40.01
C PHE A 363 -74.71 59.24 -39.66
N LYS A 364 -73.61 59.88 -39.21
CA LYS A 364 -73.59 61.35 -38.95
C LYS A 364 -73.87 62.15 -40.23
N GLU A 365 -73.29 61.74 -41.35
CA GLU A 365 -73.53 62.37 -42.67
C GLU A 365 -74.98 62.18 -43.13
N ILE A 366 -75.54 60.97 -43.00
CA ILE A 366 -76.96 60.70 -43.29
C ILE A 366 -77.87 61.56 -42.40
N THR A 367 -77.56 61.75 -41.12
CA THR A 367 -78.34 62.66 -40.26
C THR A 367 -78.21 64.11 -40.68
N LYS A 368 -77.01 64.61 -41.03
CA LYS A 368 -76.81 65.98 -41.53
C LYS A 368 -77.56 66.22 -42.84
N LEU A 369 -77.45 65.32 -43.80
CA LEU A 369 -78.18 65.40 -45.07
C LEU A 369 -79.70 65.40 -44.83
N ARG A 370 -80.20 64.60 -43.89
CA ARG A 370 -81.62 64.64 -43.49
C ARG A 370 -82.03 65.94 -42.80
N GLU A 371 -81.15 66.57 -42.04
CA GLU A 371 -81.37 67.89 -41.44
C GLU A 371 -81.39 69.00 -42.50
N GLU A 372 -80.45 68.97 -43.46
CA GLU A 372 -80.35 69.91 -44.58
C GLU A 372 -81.53 69.80 -45.56
N ILE A 373 -81.97 68.57 -45.88
CA ILE A 373 -83.16 68.30 -46.71
C ILE A 373 -84.46 68.62 -45.94
N GLY A 374 -84.43 68.56 -44.60
CA GLY A 374 -85.53 68.97 -43.74
C GLY A 374 -86.82 68.15 -43.97
N LEU A 375 -87.91 68.82 -44.37
CA LEU A 375 -89.19 68.15 -44.63
C LEU A 375 -89.28 67.49 -46.03
N LEU A 376 -88.34 67.72 -46.96
CA LEU A 376 -88.40 67.10 -48.28
C LEU A 376 -88.25 65.57 -48.24
N ASP A 377 -87.47 65.03 -47.31
CA ASP A 377 -87.32 63.58 -47.05
C ASP A 377 -88.59 62.96 -46.42
N LYS A 378 -89.56 63.79 -46.02
CA LYS A 378 -90.80 63.38 -45.34
C LYS A 378 -92.02 63.94 -46.09
N PRO A 379 -92.29 63.48 -47.33
CA PRO A 379 -93.35 64.03 -48.18
C PRO A 379 -94.73 64.00 -47.53
N PHE A 380 -95.03 63.00 -46.69
CA PHE A 380 -96.26 62.97 -45.88
C PHE A 380 -96.40 64.19 -44.95
N LEU A 381 -95.31 64.60 -44.28
CA LEU A 381 -95.32 65.74 -43.37
C LEU A 381 -95.42 67.06 -44.15
N LEU A 382 -94.79 67.13 -45.33
CA LEU A 382 -94.89 68.27 -46.25
C LEU A 382 -96.34 68.44 -46.75
N HIS A 383 -96.98 67.38 -47.24
CA HIS A 383 -98.39 67.39 -47.67
C HIS A 383 -99.35 67.71 -46.53
N LYS A 384 -99.07 67.23 -45.31
CA LYS A 384 -99.85 67.59 -44.13
C LYS A 384 -99.73 69.07 -43.81
N MET A 385 -98.50 69.62 -43.78
CA MET A 385 -98.28 71.06 -43.56
C MET A 385 -98.95 71.92 -44.64
N GLU A 386 -98.92 71.48 -45.90
CA GLU A 386 -99.63 72.14 -47.01
C GLU A 386 -101.16 72.12 -46.81
N SER A 387 -101.72 70.97 -46.37
CA SER A 387 -103.13 70.84 -46.03
C SER A 387 -103.54 71.71 -44.84
N ASP A 388 -102.71 71.75 -43.79
CA ASP A 388 -102.92 72.57 -42.59
C ASP A 388 -102.86 74.07 -42.94
N LEU A 389 -101.93 74.49 -43.81
CA LEU A 389 -101.87 75.85 -44.35
C LEU A 389 -103.10 76.21 -45.19
N ARG A 390 -103.60 75.28 -46.02
CA ARG A 390 -104.85 75.47 -46.77
C ARG A 390 -106.06 75.65 -45.84
N GLU A 391 -106.15 74.88 -44.74
CA GLU A 391 -107.22 75.05 -43.76
C GLU A 391 -107.06 76.35 -42.94
N ILE A 392 -105.84 76.74 -42.55
CA ILE A 392 -105.56 78.03 -41.90
C ILE A 392 -105.99 79.20 -42.80
N ALA A 393 -105.69 79.16 -44.11
CA ALA A 393 -106.10 80.19 -45.05
C ALA A 393 -107.63 80.27 -45.18
N ARG A 394 -108.31 79.11 -45.21
CA ARG A 394 -109.78 79.01 -45.20
C ARG A 394 -110.40 79.55 -43.91
N LEU A 395 -109.83 79.22 -42.75
CA LEU A 395 -110.23 79.75 -41.45
C LEU A 395 -109.99 81.26 -41.34
N LYS A 396 -108.87 81.78 -41.87
CA LYS A 396 -108.58 83.21 -41.93
C LYS A 396 -109.59 83.96 -42.80
N LYS A 397 -109.87 83.47 -44.01
CA LYS A 397 -110.91 84.05 -44.90
C LYS A 397 -112.30 84.02 -44.26
N ARG A 398 -112.61 82.96 -43.49
CA ARG A 398 -113.86 82.88 -42.70
C ARG A 398 -113.87 83.87 -41.55
N SER A 399 -112.75 84.06 -40.84
CA SER A 399 -112.59 85.07 -39.79
C SER A 399 -112.72 86.49 -40.32
N GLU A 400 -112.11 86.79 -41.48
CA GLU A 400 -112.26 88.07 -42.18
C GLU A 400 -113.70 88.30 -42.64
N SER A 401 -114.36 87.28 -43.21
CA SER A 401 -115.79 87.37 -43.57
C SER A 401 -116.69 87.60 -42.34
N VAL A 402 -116.39 86.96 -41.21
CA VAL A 402 -117.11 87.19 -39.94
C VAL A 402 -116.81 88.60 -39.39
N LYS A 403 -115.57 89.09 -39.46
CA LYS A 403 -115.24 90.49 -39.12
C LYS A 403 -115.97 91.49 -40.01
N SER A 404 -116.03 91.25 -41.32
CA SER A 404 -116.80 92.11 -42.24
C SER A 404 -118.30 92.06 -41.95
N LYS A 405 -118.84 90.91 -41.54
CA LYS A 405 -120.23 90.78 -41.07
C LYS A 405 -120.46 91.54 -39.77
N ILE A 406 -119.58 91.40 -38.77
CA ILE A 406 -119.65 92.18 -37.53
C ILE A 406 -119.57 93.68 -37.83
N ILE A 407 -118.67 94.13 -38.71
CA ILE A 407 -118.60 95.54 -39.13
C ILE A 407 -119.87 95.98 -39.89
N SER A 408 -120.49 95.13 -40.70
CA SER A 408 -121.77 95.46 -41.35
C SER A 408 -122.95 95.47 -40.38
N ASP A 409 -122.93 94.58 -39.39
CA ASP A 409 -123.97 94.45 -38.36
C ASP A 409 -123.85 95.59 -37.34
N ASP A 410 -122.63 95.99 -36.93
CA ASP A 410 -122.37 97.21 -36.15
C ASP A 410 -122.83 98.47 -36.90
N ARG A 411 -122.59 98.56 -38.21
CA ARG A 411 -123.13 99.65 -39.05
C ARG A 411 -124.65 99.61 -39.13
N ARG A 412 -125.25 98.42 -39.21
CA ARG A 412 -126.72 98.22 -39.27
C ARG A 412 -127.38 98.51 -37.91
N ILE A 413 -126.74 98.16 -36.80
CA ILE A 413 -127.15 98.52 -35.43
C ILE A 413 -127.03 100.03 -35.24
N SER A 414 -125.95 100.66 -35.72
CA SER A 414 -125.79 102.12 -35.71
C SER A 414 -126.87 102.83 -36.53
N GLN A 415 -127.29 102.25 -37.67
CA GLN A 415 -128.39 102.78 -38.49
C GLN A 415 -129.76 102.60 -37.82
N LEU A 416 -130.02 101.44 -37.19
CA LEU A 416 -131.26 101.17 -36.45
C LEU A 416 -131.36 102.00 -35.16
N SER A 417 -130.24 102.34 -34.54
CA SER A 417 -130.16 103.27 -33.39
C SER A 417 -130.56 104.70 -33.78
N ASN A 418 -130.33 105.11 -35.03
CA ASN A 418 -130.67 106.45 -35.53
C ASN A 418 -132.08 106.54 -36.16
N GLN A 419 -132.83 105.44 -36.22
CA GLN A 419 -134.24 105.43 -36.65
C GLN A 419 -135.24 105.29 -35.47
N ASN A 420 -134.76 105.36 -34.22
CA ASN A 420 -135.58 105.19 -33.01
C ASN A 420 -135.31 106.29 -31.95
N ARG A 421 -135.00 107.51 -32.38
CA ARG A 421 -135.05 108.74 -31.56
C ARG A 421 -135.49 109.93 -32.39
#